data_AF-A0A8S8XRX8-F1
#
_entry.id   AF-A0A8S8XRX8-F1
#
_cell.length_a   1.000
_cell.length_b   1.000
_cell.length_c   1.000
_cell.angle_alpha   90.00
_cell.angle_beta   90.00
_cell.angle_gamma   90.00
#
_symmetry.space_group_name_H-M   'P 1'
#
loop_
_entity.id
_entity.type
_entity.pdbx_description
1 polymer ?
#
loop_
_entity_poly.entity_id
_entity_poly.type
_entity_poly.pdbx_seq_one_letter_code
_entity_poly.pdbx_strand_id
1 'polypeptide(L)' 'MEIHEFPSVTYKSKVKIQNSMAVTIEPGIYIPGKGGIRIEDDVLPNKENPEVLTKAKKELY' A
#
# COMPACT_ATOMS: atom_id res chain seq x y z
N MET A 1 16.83 -1.28 -8.65
CA MET A 1 15.87 -0.97 -7.58
C MET A 1 14.87 -0.05 -8.21
N GLU A 2 13.60 -0.44 -8.23
CA GLU A 2 12.54 0.25 -8.96
C GLU A 2 11.50 0.77 -7.97
N ILE A 3 10.74 1.80 -8.36
CA ILE A 3 9.60 2.29 -7.56
C ILE A 3 8.44 1.28 -7.65
N HIS A 4 8.24 0.68 -8.81
CA HIS A 4 7.21 -0.32 -9.04
C HIS A 4 7.85 -1.65 -9.41
N GLU A 5 7.86 -2.56 -8.45
CA GLU A 5 8.36 -3.93 -8.61
C GLU A 5 7.31 -4.96 -8.20
N PHE A 6 7.61 -6.23 -8.46
CA PHE A 6 6.76 -7.34 -8.05
C PHE A 6 6.83 -7.53 -6.52
N PRO A 7 5.71 -7.86 -5.83
CA PRO A 7 4.39 -8.17 -6.37
C PRO A 7 3.45 -6.96 -6.47
N SER A 8 2.54 -6.98 -7.44
CA SER A 8 1.46 -6.00 -7.53
C SER A 8 0.28 -6.38 -6.62
N VAL A 9 -0.14 -5.47 -5.76
CA VAL A 9 -1.31 -5.61 -4.88
C VAL A 9 -2.56 -5.17 -5.66
N THR A 10 -3.19 -6.13 -6.34
CA THR A 10 -4.40 -5.89 -7.14
C THR A 10 -5.37 -7.05 -6.98
N TYR A 11 -6.67 -6.81 -7.21
CA TYR A 11 -7.69 -7.86 -7.18
C TYR A 11 -7.47 -8.99 -8.20
N LYS A 12 -6.64 -8.77 -9.23
CA LYS A 12 -6.29 -9.78 -10.24
C LYS A 12 -5.10 -10.64 -9.81
N SER A 13 -4.36 -10.23 -8.78
CA SER A 13 -3.16 -10.93 -8.35
C SER A 13 -3.51 -12.28 -7.72
N LYS A 14 -2.81 -13.34 -8.12
CA LYS A 14 -2.88 -14.67 -7.50
C LYS A 14 -1.67 -14.95 -6.60
N VAL A 15 -0.78 -13.98 -6.45
CA VAL A 15 0.47 -14.12 -5.70
C VAL A 15 0.13 -14.15 -4.21
N LYS A 16 0.64 -15.17 -3.51
CA LYS A 16 0.67 -15.15 -2.04
C LYS A 16 1.88 -14.31 -1.63
N ILE A 17 1.62 -13.16 -1.03
CA ILE A 17 2.66 -12.28 -0.51
C ILE A 17 3.45 -13.04 0.58
N GLN A 18 4.78 -12.98 0.49
CA GLN A 18 5.68 -13.61 1.43
C GLN A 18 6.39 -12.57 2.28
N ASN A 19 6.98 -13.02 3.38
CA ASN A 19 7.83 -12.17 4.21
C ASN A 19 8.95 -11.54 3.37
N SER A 20 9.35 -10.33 3.75
CA SER A 20 10.39 -9.53 3.07
C SER A 20 10.02 -8.98 1.68
N MET A 21 8.78 -9.14 1.22
CA MET A 21 8.27 -8.47 0.02
C MET A 21 7.65 -7.12 0.39
N ALA A 22 8.43 -6.04 0.34
CA ALA A 22 7.90 -4.69 0.59
C ALA A 22 6.84 -4.33 -0.47
N VAL A 23 5.70 -3.80 -0.04
CA VAL A 23 4.58 -3.41 -0.90
C VAL A 23 3.93 -2.12 -0.39
N THR A 24 3.31 -1.36 -1.29
CA THR A 24 2.45 -0.23 -0.92
C THR A 24 1.03 -0.72 -0.63
N ILE A 25 0.39 -0.11 0.37
CA ILE A 25 -1.05 -0.23 0.62
C ILE A 25 -1.65 1.16 0.46
N GLU A 26 -2.25 1.41 -0.72
CA GLU A 26 -2.57 2.76 -1.18
C GLU A 26 -4.02 2.95 -1.71
N PRO A 27 -5.05 2.60 -0.92
CA PRO A 27 -6.44 2.77 -1.36
C PRO A 27 -6.77 4.26 -1.59
N GLY A 28 -7.55 4.53 -2.63
CA GLY A 28 -8.02 5.88 -2.94
C GLY A 28 -9.46 5.92 -3.44
N ILE A 29 -10.14 7.01 -3.11
CA ILE A 29 -11.50 7.34 -3.59
C ILE A 29 -11.43 8.68 -4.30
N TYR A 30 -12.00 8.71 -5.50
CA TYR A 30 -11.98 9.88 -6.38
C TYR A 30 -13.40 10.21 -6.82
N ILE A 31 -13.83 11.46 -6.62
CA ILE A 31 -15.14 11.97 -7.01
C ILE A 31 -14.94 13.05 -8.08
N PRO A 32 -15.35 12.78 -9.34
CA PRO A 32 -15.21 13.75 -10.43
C PRO A 32 -15.81 15.12 -10.08
N GLY A 33 -15.05 16.19 -10.35
CA GLY A 33 -15.46 17.57 -10.09
C GLY A 33 -15.45 18.00 -8.61
N LYS A 34 -15.10 17.11 -7.67
CA LYS A 34 -15.00 17.45 -6.23
C LYS A 34 -13.61 17.22 -5.64
N GLY A 35 -12.90 16.19 -6.10
CA GLY A 35 -11.55 15.86 -5.64
C GLY A 35 -11.39 14.36 -5.36
N GLY A 36 -10.36 14.01 -4.60
CA GLY A 36 -10.13 12.63 -4.18
C GLY A 36 -9.14 12.57 -3.03
N ILE A 37 -9.09 11.40 -2.40
CA ILE A 37 -8.18 11.10 -1.30
C ILE A 37 -7.52 9.77 -1.57
N ARG A 38 -6.22 9.69 -1.30
CA ARG A 38 -5.45 8.45 -1.23
C ARG A 38 -4.60 8.51 0.04
N ILE A 39 -4.57 7.41 0.77
CA ILE A 39 -3.67 7.24 1.92
C ILE A 39 -2.81 6.03 1.58
N GLU A 40 -1.51 6.17 1.77
CA GLU A 40 -0.51 5.24 1.29
C GLU A 40 0.53 4.99 2.38
N ASP A 41 0.81 3.72 2.63
CA ASP A 41 1.88 3.27 3.52
C ASP A 41 2.73 2.20 2.82
N ASP A 42 4.04 2.24 3.08
CA ASP A 42 4.97 1.16 2.77
C ASP A 42 4.87 0.11 3.88
N VAL A 43 4.63 -1.14 3.48
CA VAL A 43 4.40 -2.26 4.40
C VAL A 43 5.36 -3.40 4.10
N LEU A 44 6.00 -3.90 5.17
CA LEU A 44 6.81 -5.11 5.15
C LEU A 44 6.04 -6.27 5.78
N PRO A 45 5.62 -7.28 5.00
CA PRO A 45 4.96 -8.47 5.53
C PRO A 45 5.87 -9.23 6.50
N ASN A 46 5.32 -9.58 7.66
CA ASN A 46 5.98 -10.41 8.66
C ASN A 46 4.95 -11.28 9.39
N LYS A 47 4.66 -12.45 8.79
CA LYS A 47 3.65 -13.40 9.30
C LYS A 47 2.32 -12.69 9.58
N GLU A 48 1.82 -12.78 10.81
CA GLU A 48 0.55 -12.18 11.25
C GLU A 48 0.69 -10.70 11.67
N ASN A 49 1.91 -10.18 11.75
CA ASN A 49 2.21 -8.83 12.22
C ASN A 49 2.99 -8.05 11.16
N PRO A 50 2.33 -7.54 10.10
CA PRO A 50 3.00 -6.70 9.11
C PRO A 50 3.54 -5.43 9.76
N GLU A 51 4.74 -5.03 9.33
CA GLU A 51 5.36 -3.80 9.80
C GLU A 51 5.02 -2.65 8.84
N VAL A 52 4.45 -1.57 9.37
CA VAL A 52 4.24 -0.32 8.62
C VAL A 52 5.49 0.53 8.73
N LEU A 53 6.18 0.76 7.62
CA LEU A 53 7.44 1.51 7.57
C LEU A 53 7.16 3.03 7.58
N THR A 54 6.11 3.46 6.89
CA THR A 54 5.69 4.86 6.83
C THR A 54 5.14 5.36 8.16
N LYS A 55 5.73 6.44 8.72
CA LYS A 55 5.36 6.99 10.04
C LYS A 55 4.53 8.27 9.98
N ALA A 56 4.26 8.78 8.77
CA ALA A 56 3.43 9.97 8.60
C ALA A 56 2.02 9.75 9.17
N LYS A 57 1.45 10.82 9.74
CA LYS A 57 0.06 10.86 10.19
C LYS A 57 -0.87 10.69 9.00
N LYS A 58 -1.99 9.99 9.20
CA LYS A 58 -2.97 9.72 8.15
C LYS A 58 -4.19 10.63 8.25
N GLU A 59 -4.32 11.33 9.37
CA GLU A 59 -5.38 12.30 9.61
C GLU A 59 -5.24 13.49 8.68
N LEU A 60 -6.38 14.00 8.22
CA LEU A 60 -6.43 15.27 7.51
C LEU A 60 -6.03 16.40 8.46
N TYR A 61 -5.19 17.30 7.95
CA TYR A 61 -4.74 18.51 8.64
C TYR A 61 -5.88 19.48 8.94
#